data_AF-A0A2E3XXP6-F1
#
_entry.id   AF-A0A2E3XXP6-F1
#
_cell.length_a   1.000
_cell.length_b   1.000
_cell.length_c   1.000
_cell.angle_alpha   90.00
_cell.angle_beta   90.00
_cell.angle_gamma   90.00
#
_symmetry.space_group_name_H-M   'P 1'
#
loop_
_entity.id
_entity.type
_entity.pdbx_description
1 polymer ?
#
loop_
_entity_poly.entity_id
_entity_poly.type
_entity_poly.pdbx_seq_one_letter_code
_entity_poly.pdbx_strand_id
1 'polypeptide(L)'
;MNRNLEDEEFFNAMMKDHECLSLQEQRELLTDLASRCSIFSHSSNSANVYKEEKLPSHLSFLNPPAELYSELLLFPGSFSPWHKGHEACVLGSGERAILLIPDFNPWKEKRDTDLWGEFKELYLFTQKNKDLNLFIYTGFLAAKRANPTVSWLPKLPLQRKRLLMGDDTYLSVHKWKMAHELLNSIDELYVCPREGKKEDLKKQNKFLNDQYGIETHFLASHRYEHLSSSAIRSKSNLT
;
A
#
# COMPACT_ATOMS: atom_id res chain seq x y z
N MET A 1 -20.98 15.34 14.28
CA MET A 1 -20.05 15.81 13.24
C MET A 1 -19.04 16.72 13.95
N ASN A 2 -18.04 16.13 14.60
CA ASN A 2 -17.03 16.82 15.42
C ASN A 2 -15.72 16.01 15.51
N ARG A 3 -15.41 15.20 14.48
CA ARG A 3 -14.25 14.28 14.46
C ARG A 3 -12.93 14.96 14.01
N ASN A 4 -12.89 16.28 13.82
CA ASN A 4 -11.77 16.92 13.12
C ASN A 4 -10.68 17.50 14.04
N LEU A 5 -11.00 18.01 15.23
CA LEU A 5 -10.00 18.73 16.05
C LEU A 5 -9.09 17.79 16.83
N GLU A 6 -9.63 16.73 17.44
CA GLU A 6 -8.83 15.78 18.24
C GLU A 6 -7.89 14.94 17.37
N ASP A 7 -8.33 14.52 16.19
CA ASP A 7 -7.51 13.74 15.23
C ASP A 7 -6.37 14.61 14.67
N GLU A 8 -6.62 15.90 14.44
CA GLU A 8 -5.64 16.86 13.93
C GLU A 8 -4.67 17.32 15.03
N GLU A 9 -5.11 17.52 16.27
CA GLU A 9 -4.23 17.80 17.41
C GLU A 9 -3.36 16.60 17.77
N PHE A 10 -3.91 15.38 17.80
CA PHE A 10 -3.12 14.16 18.02
C PHE A 10 -2.09 13.99 16.91
N PHE A 11 -2.47 14.13 15.65
CA PHE A 11 -1.53 14.04 14.55
C PHE A 11 -0.50 15.18 14.62
N ASN A 12 -0.89 16.41 14.90
CA ASN A 12 0.05 17.52 15.02
C ASN A 12 0.99 17.36 16.22
N ALA A 13 0.54 16.77 17.32
CA ALA A 13 1.39 16.42 18.46
C ALA A 13 2.36 15.30 18.08
N MET A 14 1.86 14.22 17.48
CA MET A 14 2.67 13.14 16.91
C MET A 14 3.66 13.69 15.88
N MET A 15 3.28 14.63 15.03
CA MET A 15 4.16 15.16 13.99
C MET A 15 5.16 16.21 14.47
N LYS A 16 4.82 17.03 15.48
CA LYS A 16 5.71 18.06 16.03
C LYS A 16 6.86 17.48 16.84
N ASP A 17 6.63 16.38 17.54
CA ASP A 17 7.65 15.75 18.38
C ASP A 17 8.65 14.90 17.59
N HIS A 18 8.47 14.74 16.28
CA HIS A 18 9.16 13.71 15.50
C HIS A 18 10.17 14.18 14.45
N GLU A 19 10.36 15.50 14.28
CA GLU A 19 11.45 16.04 13.44
C GLU A 19 12.86 15.67 13.98
N CYS A 20 12.94 15.11 15.19
CA CYS A 20 14.19 14.71 15.85
C CYS A 20 14.35 13.18 16.06
N LEU A 21 13.42 12.34 15.58
CA LEU A 21 13.53 10.89 15.81
C LEU A 21 14.66 10.27 14.98
N SER A 22 15.47 9.46 15.65
CA SER A 22 16.40 8.54 14.98
C SER A 22 15.63 7.50 14.15
N LEU A 23 16.30 6.94 13.15
CA LEU A 23 15.71 5.90 12.30
C LEU A 23 15.23 4.66 13.09
N GLN A 24 15.87 4.34 14.21
CA GLN A 24 15.47 3.23 15.07
C GLN A 24 14.15 3.54 15.80
N GLU A 25 13.99 4.75 16.33
CA GLU A 25 12.74 5.20 16.96
C GLU A 25 11.58 5.25 15.96
N GLN A 26 11.82 5.76 14.73
CA GLN A 26 10.82 5.73 13.67
C GLN A 26 10.34 4.30 13.36
N ARG A 27 11.26 3.33 13.33
CA ARG A 27 10.92 1.91 13.11
C ARG A 27 10.10 1.33 14.25
N GLU A 28 10.45 1.63 15.48
CA GLU A 28 9.71 1.15 16.66
C GLU A 28 8.27 1.67 16.64
N LEU A 29 8.09 2.96 16.35
CA LEU A 29 6.76 3.57 16.24
C LEU A 29 5.92 2.95 15.11
N LEU A 30 6.48 2.82 13.90
CA LEU A 30 5.77 2.22 12.76
C LEU A 30 5.44 0.74 13.00
N THR A 31 6.30 0.02 13.75
CA THR A 31 6.05 -1.36 14.16
C THR A 31 4.91 -1.44 15.18
N ASP A 32 4.86 -0.53 16.16
CA ASP A 32 3.73 -0.43 17.09
C ASP A 32 2.42 -0.17 16.35
N LEU A 33 2.39 0.81 15.44
CA LEU A 33 1.21 1.07 14.60
C LEU A 33 0.80 -0.15 13.77
N ALA A 34 1.77 -0.89 13.23
CA ALA A 34 1.48 -2.09 12.46
C ALA A 34 0.87 -3.22 13.30
N SER A 35 1.29 -3.36 14.57
CA SER A 35 0.75 -4.37 15.49
C SER A 35 -0.74 -4.16 15.79
N ARG A 36 -1.22 -2.94 15.60
CA ARG A 36 -2.63 -2.55 15.74
C ARG A 36 -3.47 -2.94 14.52
N CYS A 37 -2.85 -3.37 13.42
CA CYS A 37 -3.53 -3.76 12.18
C CYS A 37 -4.01 -5.22 12.21
N SER A 38 -5.33 -5.45 12.33
CA SER A 38 -5.95 -6.76 12.54
C SER A 38 -5.92 -7.66 11.31
N ILE A 39 -5.96 -7.10 10.10
CA ILE A 39 -5.99 -7.90 8.86
C ILE A 39 -4.72 -8.76 8.69
N PHE A 40 -3.59 -8.32 9.25
CA PHE A 40 -2.32 -9.05 9.22
C PHE A 40 -2.06 -9.87 10.48
N SER A 41 -2.73 -9.58 11.61
CA SER A 41 -2.51 -10.30 12.89
C SER A 41 -3.04 -11.73 12.88
N HIS A 42 -4.06 -12.03 12.07
CA HIS A 42 -4.62 -13.37 11.92
C HIS A 42 -3.67 -14.37 11.23
N SER A 43 -2.59 -13.89 10.61
CA SER A 43 -1.63 -14.74 9.87
C SER A 43 -0.46 -15.27 10.71
N SER A 44 -0.30 -14.77 11.94
CA SER A 44 0.78 -15.16 12.85
C SER A 44 0.23 -15.90 14.06
N ASN A 45 0.73 -17.11 14.30
CA ASN A 45 0.43 -18.00 15.44
C ASN A 45 0.77 -17.44 16.85
N SER A 46 0.90 -16.12 17.01
CA SER A 46 1.13 -15.50 18.32
C SER A 46 -0.19 -15.21 19.01
N ALA A 47 -0.45 -15.98 20.07
CA ALA A 47 -1.64 -15.98 20.93
C ALA A 47 -1.91 -14.68 21.73
N ASN A 48 -1.48 -13.51 21.24
CA ASN A 48 -1.94 -12.24 21.75
C ASN A 48 -3.15 -11.80 20.91
N VAL A 49 -4.28 -12.45 21.17
CA VAL A 49 -5.59 -11.90 20.85
C VAL A 49 -5.70 -10.64 21.69
N TYR A 50 -5.27 -9.51 21.12
CA TYR A 50 -5.76 -8.22 21.60
C TYR A 50 -7.27 -8.37 21.55
N LYS A 51 -7.93 -8.32 22.72
CA LYS A 51 -9.37 -8.08 22.76
C LYS A 51 -9.63 -6.93 21.80
N GLU A 52 -10.72 -6.97 21.05
CA GLU A 52 -11.18 -5.90 20.15
C GLU A 52 -11.46 -4.61 20.95
N GLU A 53 -10.46 -4.07 21.64
CA GLU A 53 -10.48 -2.71 22.11
C GLU A 53 -10.57 -1.87 20.86
N LYS A 54 -11.72 -1.21 20.69
CA LYS A 54 -11.94 -0.29 19.60
C LYS A 54 -10.76 0.66 19.56
N LEU A 55 -9.99 0.60 18.47
CA LEU A 55 -8.95 1.59 18.25
C LEU A 55 -9.57 2.99 18.39
N PRO A 56 -8.85 3.94 18.98
CA PRO A 56 -9.25 5.33 18.94
C PRO A 56 -9.60 5.74 17.51
N SER A 57 -10.61 6.59 17.32
CA SER A 57 -11.10 6.97 15.98
C SER A 57 -10.00 7.51 15.08
N HIS A 58 -9.03 8.23 15.64
CA HIS A 58 -7.87 8.75 14.92
C HIS A 58 -6.96 7.67 14.33
N LEU A 59 -7.00 6.42 14.83
CA LEU A 59 -6.23 5.28 14.32
C LEU A 59 -7.04 4.34 13.41
N SER A 60 -8.29 4.70 13.08
CA SER A 60 -9.14 3.88 12.22
C SER A 60 -8.54 3.62 10.83
N PHE A 61 -7.66 4.49 10.35
CA PHE A 61 -6.92 4.30 9.11
C PHE A 61 -5.99 3.07 9.13
N LEU A 62 -5.68 2.50 10.29
CA LEU A 62 -4.87 1.28 10.40
C LEU A 62 -5.70 0.01 10.20
N ASN A 63 -7.01 0.05 10.41
CA ASN A 63 -7.86 -1.14 10.44
C ASN A 63 -9.05 -1.01 9.48
N PRO A 64 -8.99 -1.66 8.30
CA PRO A 64 -10.21 -1.87 7.53
C PRO A 64 -11.18 -2.70 8.39
N PRO A 65 -12.42 -2.25 8.56
CA PRO A 65 -13.42 -3.00 9.27
C PRO A 65 -13.80 -4.26 8.47
N ALA A 66 -14.17 -5.34 9.15
CA ALA A 66 -14.32 -6.67 8.54
C ALA A 66 -15.38 -6.71 7.43
N GLU A 67 -16.41 -5.87 7.54
CA GLU A 67 -17.45 -5.71 6.52
C GLU A 67 -16.91 -5.22 5.17
N LEU A 68 -15.73 -4.60 5.12
CA LEU A 68 -15.09 -4.15 3.88
C LEU A 68 -14.15 -5.21 3.26
N TYR A 69 -13.95 -6.38 3.88
CA TYR A 69 -12.98 -7.38 3.38
C TYR A 69 -13.35 -7.98 2.02
N SER A 70 -14.61 -7.92 1.61
CA SER A 70 -15.04 -8.30 0.27
C SER A 70 -14.77 -7.24 -0.80
N GLU A 71 -14.57 -5.99 -0.37
CA GLU A 71 -14.43 -4.81 -1.25
C GLU A 71 -13.00 -4.25 -1.25
N LEU A 72 -12.12 -4.75 -0.38
CA LEU A 72 -10.81 -4.15 -0.17
C LEU A 72 -9.88 -4.31 -1.38
N LEU A 73 -9.47 -3.19 -1.97
CA LEU A 73 -8.40 -3.14 -2.97
C LEU A 73 -7.06 -2.91 -2.26
N LEU A 74 -6.08 -3.78 -2.51
CA LEU A 74 -4.76 -3.66 -1.90
C LEU A 74 -3.83 -2.91 -2.85
N PHE A 75 -3.16 -1.88 -2.36
CA PHE A 75 -2.16 -1.14 -3.14
C PHE A 75 -0.78 -1.25 -2.49
N PRO A 76 -0.03 -2.33 -2.79
CA PRO A 76 1.35 -2.46 -2.35
C PRO A 76 2.30 -1.65 -3.22
N GLY A 77 3.29 -1.01 -2.60
CA GLY A 77 4.29 -0.25 -3.33
C GLY A 77 5.36 0.34 -2.43
N SER A 78 6.50 0.71 -3.00
CA SER A 78 7.57 1.35 -2.23
C SER A 78 7.27 2.79 -1.85
N PHE A 79 6.32 3.44 -2.54
CA PHE A 79 5.79 4.78 -2.27
C PHE A 79 6.82 5.82 -1.82
N SER A 80 7.98 5.86 -2.48
CA SER A 80 9.06 6.68 -1.96
C SER A 80 9.89 7.40 -3.02
N PRO A 81 9.58 8.70 -3.24
CA PRO A 81 8.51 9.43 -2.55
C PRO A 81 7.11 9.01 -3.03
N TRP A 82 6.11 9.20 -2.16
CA TRP A 82 4.71 9.28 -2.58
C TRP A 82 4.54 10.48 -3.52
N HIS A 83 3.68 10.37 -4.53
CA HIS A 83 3.58 11.40 -5.58
C HIS A 83 2.25 11.33 -6.34
N LYS A 84 1.99 12.33 -7.20
CA LYS A 84 0.73 12.46 -7.96
C LYS A 84 0.36 11.27 -8.85
N GLY A 85 1.35 10.55 -9.37
CA GLY A 85 1.09 9.27 -10.05
C GLY A 85 0.43 8.22 -9.15
N HIS A 86 0.86 8.07 -7.89
CA HIS A 86 0.21 7.15 -6.96
C HIS A 86 -1.18 7.64 -6.54
N GLU A 87 -1.34 8.95 -6.31
CA GLU A 87 -2.66 9.54 -6.02
C GLU A 87 -3.64 9.25 -7.16
N ALA A 88 -3.22 9.44 -8.42
CA ALA A 88 -4.06 9.19 -9.58
C ALA A 88 -4.42 7.71 -9.74
N CYS A 89 -3.54 6.78 -9.39
CA CYS A 89 -3.86 5.36 -9.30
C CYS A 89 -4.99 5.09 -8.29
N VAL A 90 -4.86 5.63 -7.07
CA VAL A 90 -5.88 5.45 -6.03
C VAL A 90 -7.23 6.03 -6.47
N LEU A 91 -7.23 7.29 -6.89
CA LEU A 91 -8.46 7.99 -7.27
C LEU A 91 -9.09 7.41 -8.54
N GLY A 92 -8.27 6.98 -9.50
CA GLY A 92 -8.72 6.43 -10.78
C GLY A 92 -9.27 5.01 -10.68
N SER A 93 -9.02 4.29 -9.58
CA SER A 93 -9.56 2.95 -9.37
C SER A 93 -11.09 2.93 -9.26
N GLY A 94 -11.69 4.04 -8.80
CA GLY A 94 -13.13 4.13 -8.50
C GLY A 94 -13.55 3.32 -7.26
N GLU A 95 -12.62 2.62 -6.61
CA GLU A 95 -12.89 1.79 -5.44
C GLU A 95 -13.03 2.64 -4.17
N ARG A 96 -13.93 2.20 -3.30
CA ARG A 96 -14.24 2.93 -2.06
C ARG A 96 -13.44 2.48 -0.87
N ALA A 97 -12.85 1.28 -0.90
CA ALA A 97 -12.08 0.72 0.21
C ALA A 97 -10.70 0.28 -0.28
N ILE A 98 -9.65 1.01 0.13
CA ILE A 98 -8.29 0.77 -0.36
C ILE A 98 -7.32 0.69 0.82
N LEU A 99 -6.55 -0.38 0.88
CA LEU A 99 -5.45 -0.53 1.84
C LEU A 99 -4.12 -0.23 1.14
N LEU A 100 -3.51 0.89 1.51
CA LEU A 100 -2.17 1.28 1.09
C LEU A 100 -1.16 0.46 1.91
N ILE A 101 -0.27 -0.24 1.22
CA ILE A 101 0.72 -1.13 1.84
C ILE A 101 2.13 -0.63 1.45
N PRO A 102 2.63 0.43 2.10
CA PRO A 102 4.01 0.86 1.92
C PRO A 102 4.99 -0.26 2.28
N ASP A 103 5.81 -0.68 1.33
CA ASP A 103 6.81 -1.72 1.51
C ASP A 103 8.23 -1.18 1.34
N PHE A 104 9.13 -1.62 2.21
CA PHE A 104 10.55 -1.35 2.11
C PHE A 104 11.28 -2.62 1.64
N ASN A 105 11.96 -2.54 0.49
CA ASN A 105 12.88 -3.59 0.09
C ASN A 105 14.28 -3.28 0.66
N PRO A 106 14.72 -3.98 1.72
CA PRO A 106 16.00 -3.71 2.40
C PRO A 106 17.23 -4.01 1.54
N TRP A 107 17.06 -4.65 0.38
CA TRP A 107 18.15 -4.93 -0.55
C TRP A 107 18.30 -3.87 -1.65
N LYS A 108 17.32 -2.96 -1.78
CA LYS A 108 17.52 -1.74 -2.59
C LYS A 108 18.41 -0.80 -1.77
N GLU A 109 19.41 -0.20 -2.41
CA GLU A 109 20.54 0.53 -1.80
C GLU A 109 20.17 1.42 -0.60
N LYS A 110 21.15 1.60 0.30
CA LYS A 110 21.10 2.40 1.53
C LYS A 110 20.20 3.62 1.36
N ARG A 111 19.03 3.54 2.00
CA ARG A 111 18.19 4.68 2.20
C ARG A 111 18.50 5.30 3.55
N ASP A 112 19.11 6.49 3.51
CA ASP A 112 18.97 7.47 4.59
C ASP A 112 17.60 8.15 4.44
N THR A 113 16.51 7.37 4.45
CA THR A 113 15.16 7.92 4.25
C THR A 113 14.44 8.13 5.57
N ASP A 114 13.81 9.29 5.65
CA ASP A 114 12.78 9.63 6.60
C ASP A 114 11.53 8.75 6.38
N LEU A 115 11.51 7.57 7.05
CA LEU A 115 10.36 6.65 7.01
C LEU A 115 9.11 7.34 7.53
N TRP A 116 9.30 8.23 8.50
CA TRP A 116 8.22 9.00 9.09
C TRP A 116 7.64 10.01 8.09
N GLY A 117 8.48 10.72 7.34
CA GLY A 117 8.08 11.58 6.24
C GLY A 117 7.31 10.84 5.15
N GLU A 118 7.75 9.63 4.77
CA GLU A 118 7.02 8.78 3.81
C GLU A 118 5.62 8.40 4.33
N PHE A 119 5.52 8.01 5.60
CA PHE A 119 4.25 7.73 6.25
C PHE A 119 3.35 8.98 6.36
N LYS A 120 3.92 10.13 6.70
CA LYS A 120 3.22 11.41 6.82
C LYS A 120 2.49 11.77 5.52
N GLU A 121 3.16 11.67 4.39
CA GLU A 121 2.57 11.99 3.08
C GLU A 121 1.39 11.06 2.75
N LEU A 122 1.52 9.76 3.06
CA LEU A 122 0.41 8.81 2.90
C LEU A 122 -0.77 9.17 3.80
N TYR A 123 -0.51 9.45 5.08
CA TYR A 123 -1.57 9.84 6.03
C TYR A 123 -2.25 11.14 5.62
N LEU A 124 -1.51 12.16 5.23
CA LEU A 124 -2.09 13.42 4.76
C LEU A 124 -2.97 13.19 3.53
N PHE A 125 -2.57 12.29 2.64
CA PHE A 125 -3.40 11.88 1.51
C PHE A 125 -4.70 11.19 1.97
N THR A 126 -4.67 10.30 2.97
CA THR A 126 -5.91 9.69 3.49
C THR A 126 -6.83 10.73 4.14
N GLN A 127 -6.26 11.69 4.88
CA GLN A 127 -7.04 12.77 5.49
C GLN A 127 -7.64 13.75 4.49
N LYS A 128 -7.00 13.95 3.34
CA LYS A 128 -7.52 14.81 2.27
C LYS A 128 -8.70 14.17 1.52
N ASN A 129 -8.78 12.85 1.49
CA ASN A 129 -9.77 12.10 0.71
C ASN A 129 -10.66 11.26 1.64
N LYS A 130 -11.29 11.89 2.64
CA LYS A 130 -12.13 11.21 3.66
C LYS A 130 -13.40 10.57 3.10
N ASP A 131 -13.78 10.94 1.88
CA ASP A 131 -14.86 10.32 1.11
C ASP A 131 -14.49 8.92 0.60
N LEU A 132 -13.19 8.60 0.59
CA LEU A 132 -12.67 7.26 0.34
C LEU A 132 -12.33 6.58 1.67
N ASN A 133 -12.69 5.30 1.82
CA ASN A 133 -12.22 4.48 2.95
C ASN A 133 -10.77 4.06 2.68
N LEU A 134 -9.83 4.94 2.98
CA LEU A 134 -8.40 4.70 2.80
C LEU A 134 -7.77 4.23 4.11
N PHE A 135 -7.02 3.14 4.01
CA PHE A 135 -6.30 2.53 5.12
C PHE A 135 -4.80 2.45 4.80
N ILE A 136 -3.95 2.37 5.83
CA ILE A 136 -2.50 2.25 5.69
C ILE A 136 -2.01 1.09 6.56
N TYR A 137 -1.28 0.14 5.96
CA TYR A 137 -0.54 -0.87 6.70
C TYR A 137 0.95 -0.50 6.78
N THR A 138 1.42 -0.11 7.96
CA THR A 138 2.80 0.35 8.17
C THR A 138 3.82 -0.77 8.40
N GLY A 139 3.38 -2.03 8.52
CA GLY A 139 4.23 -3.13 8.98
C GLY A 139 5.40 -3.47 8.07
N PHE A 140 5.25 -3.24 6.76
CA PHE A 140 6.35 -3.48 5.81
C PHE A 140 7.28 -2.28 5.65
N LEU A 141 6.81 -1.07 5.91
CA LEU A 141 7.64 0.14 5.89
C LEU A 141 8.76 0.08 6.93
N ALA A 142 8.48 -0.46 8.12
CA ALA A 142 9.46 -0.61 9.20
C ALA A 142 10.31 -1.89 9.11
N ALA A 143 10.03 -2.78 8.15
CA ALA A 143 10.64 -4.10 8.11
C ALA A 143 12.16 -4.03 7.84
N LYS A 144 12.91 -4.93 8.48
CA LYS A 144 14.36 -5.13 8.25
C LYS A 144 14.65 -6.25 7.25
N ARG A 145 13.61 -6.96 6.79
CA ARG A 145 13.66 -8.05 5.82
C ARG A 145 12.72 -7.74 4.66
N ALA A 146 12.99 -8.30 3.49
CA ALA A 146 12.08 -8.16 2.37
C ALA A 146 10.77 -8.91 2.64
N ASN A 147 9.68 -8.38 2.10
CA ASN A 147 8.33 -8.93 2.26
C ASN A 147 7.71 -9.23 0.88
N PRO A 148 8.20 -10.28 0.16
CA PRO A 148 7.63 -10.64 -1.12
C PRO A 148 6.11 -10.81 -1.03
N THR A 149 5.36 -10.31 -2.02
CA THR A 149 3.89 -10.33 -2.01
C THR A 149 3.30 -11.72 -1.71
N VAL A 150 3.91 -12.77 -2.29
CA VAL A 150 3.54 -14.17 -2.06
C VAL A 150 3.60 -14.61 -0.60
N SER A 151 4.44 -13.97 0.22
CA SER A 151 4.61 -14.37 1.63
C SER A 151 3.43 -13.99 2.53
N TRP A 152 2.58 -13.04 2.11
CA TRP A 152 1.48 -12.50 2.90
C TRP A 152 0.14 -12.51 2.16
N LEU A 153 0.09 -12.19 0.87
CA LEU A 153 -1.18 -12.04 0.14
C LEU A 153 -2.05 -13.31 0.16
N PRO A 154 -1.52 -14.52 -0.10
CA PRO A 154 -2.33 -15.74 -0.05
C PRO A 154 -2.94 -16.01 1.32
N LYS A 155 -2.33 -15.50 2.40
CA LYS A 155 -2.71 -15.74 3.79
C LYS A 155 -3.72 -14.73 4.34
N LEU A 156 -4.02 -13.67 3.59
CA LEU A 156 -4.99 -12.69 4.05
C LEU A 156 -6.40 -13.29 4.05
N PRO A 157 -7.21 -13.03 5.09
CA PRO A 157 -8.57 -13.56 5.24
C PRO A 157 -9.59 -12.78 4.37
N LEU A 158 -9.18 -12.38 3.17
CA LEU A 158 -10.02 -11.66 2.22
C LEU A 158 -10.79 -12.66 1.36
N GLN A 159 -12.08 -12.37 1.16
CA GLN A 159 -12.94 -13.15 0.26
C GLN A 159 -12.47 -13.04 -1.20
N ARG A 160 -12.00 -11.85 -1.59
CA ARG A 160 -11.41 -11.58 -2.90
C ARG A 160 -10.11 -10.81 -2.74
N LYS A 161 -9.05 -11.27 -3.39
CA LYS A 161 -7.70 -10.70 -3.36
C LYS A 161 -7.52 -9.85 -4.62
N ARG A 162 -7.70 -8.54 -4.45
CA ARG A 162 -7.68 -7.53 -5.50
C ARG A 162 -6.43 -6.66 -5.33
N LEU A 163 -5.60 -6.52 -6.37
CA LEU A 163 -4.39 -5.70 -6.30
C LEU A 163 -4.42 -4.53 -7.28
N LEU A 164 -3.97 -3.36 -6.83
CA LEU A 164 -3.66 -2.20 -7.66
C LEU A 164 -2.17 -2.15 -7.98
N MET A 165 -1.80 -1.98 -9.25
CA MET A 165 -0.41 -1.87 -9.69
C MET A 165 -0.26 -1.05 -10.98
N GLY A 166 0.96 -0.62 -11.27
CA GLY A 166 1.30 -0.04 -12.58
C GLY A 166 1.40 -1.11 -13.67
N ASP A 167 1.23 -0.70 -14.92
CA ASP A 167 1.37 -1.57 -16.09
C ASP A 167 2.78 -2.20 -16.25
N ASP A 168 3.84 -1.49 -15.87
CA ASP A 168 5.21 -1.99 -15.79
C ASP A 168 5.34 -3.20 -14.85
N THR A 169 4.65 -3.11 -13.71
CA THR A 169 4.58 -4.16 -12.71
C THR A 169 3.72 -5.31 -13.21
N TYR A 170 2.56 -5.01 -13.80
CA TYR A 170 1.65 -5.98 -14.39
C TYR A 170 2.33 -6.82 -15.49
N LEU A 171 3.08 -6.20 -16.39
CA LEU A 171 3.82 -6.88 -17.47
C LEU A 171 4.91 -7.82 -16.97
N SER A 172 5.33 -7.69 -15.71
CA SER A 172 6.40 -8.51 -15.11
C SER A 172 5.94 -9.39 -13.94
N VAL A 173 4.65 -9.35 -13.57
CA VAL A 173 4.13 -10.07 -12.39
C VAL A 173 4.35 -11.59 -12.46
N HIS A 174 4.33 -12.17 -13.66
CA HIS A 174 4.60 -13.60 -13.89
C HIS A 174 6.07 -14.00 -13.63
N LYS A 175 6.96 -13.02 -13.46
CA LYS A 175 8.39 -13.22 -13.17
C LYS A 175 8.70 -13.05 -11.68
N TRP A 176 7.71 -12.74 -10.85
CA TRP A 176 7.91 -12.54 -9.41
C TRP A 176 8.32 -13.84 -8.70
N LYS A 177 8.91 -13.69 -7.52
CA LYS A 177 9.26 -14.83 -6.66
C LYS A 177 8.00 -15.66 -6.37
N MET A 178 8.04 -16.95 -6.73
CA MET A 178 6.91 -17.87 -6.57
C MET A 178 5.63 -17.36 -7.25
N ALA A 179 5.76 -16.74 -8.43
CA ALA A 179 4.65 -16.13 -9.17
C ALA A 179 3.45 -17.06 -9.35
N HIS A 180 3.65 -18.36 -9.57
CA HIS A 180 2.54 -19.30 -9.71
C HIS A 180 1.65 -19.37 -8.45
N GLU A 181 2.25 -19.50 -7.27
CA GLU A 181 1.52 -19.49 -5.99
C GLU A 181 0.79 -18.15 -5.79
N LEU A 182 1.49 -17.04 -6.06
CA LEU A 182 0.91 -15.72 -5.94
C LEU A 182 -0.29 -15.51 -6.88
N LEU A 183 -0.13 -15.84 -8.16
CA LEU A 183 -1.15 -15.61 -9.19
C LEU A 183 -2.37 -16.50 -8.98
N ASN A 184 -2.21 -17.74 -8.50
CA ASN A 184 -3.33 -18.59 -8.10
C ASN A 184 -4.13 -18.02 -6.91
N SER A 185 -3.55 -17.07 -6.16
CA SER A 185 -4.24 -16.43 -5.05
C SER A 185 -4.91 -15.12 -5.42
N ILE A 186 -4.70 -14.58 -6.62
CA ILE A 186 -5.25 -13.27 -7.02
C ILE A 186 -6.54 -13.48 -7.78
N ASP A 187 -7.57 -12.70 -7.44
CA ASP A 187 -8.85 -12.70 -8.16
C ASP A 187 -8.89 -11.58 -9.21
N GLU A 188 -8.42 -10.38 -8.84
CA GLU A 188 -8.50 -9.19 -9.69
C GLU A 188 -7.22 -8.36 -9.68
N LEU A 189 -6.91 -7.77 -10.83
CA LEU A 189 -5.82 -6.82 -11.01
C LEU A 189 -6.34 -5.49 -11.57
N TYR A 190 -6.09 -4.41 -10.85
CA TYR A 190 -6.33 -3.04 -11.27
C TYR A 190 -5.01 -2.48 -11.80
N VAL A 191 -4.99 -2.09 -13.07
CA VAL A 191 -3.76 -1.73 -13.78
C VAL A 191 -3.80 -0.26 -14.17
N CYS A 192 -2.97 0.55 -13.51
CA CYS A 192 -2.76 1.93 -13.90
C CYS A 192 -1.97 2.00 -15.21
N PRO A 193 -2.42 2.75 -16.22
CA PRO A 193 -1.64 2.97 -17.42
C PRO A 193 -0.35 3.73 -17.09
N ARG A 194 0.73 3.41 -17.81
CA ARG A 194 1.95 4.21 -17.94
C ARG A 194 2.42 4.10 -19.39
N GLU A 195 3.68 3.74 -19.60
CA GLU A 195 4.31 3.64 -20.93
C GLU A 195 4.22 2.21 -21.52
N GLY A 196 3.40 1.32 -20.95
CA GLY A 196 3.19 -0.03 -21.44
C GLY A 196 2.55 -0.06 -22.84
N LYS A 197 3.10 -0.88 -23.73
CA LYS A 197 2.52 -1.07 -25.07
C LYS A 197 1.22 -1.84 -24.99
N LYS A 198 0.19 -1.36 -25.70
CA LYS A 198 -1.16 -1.96 -25.70
C LYS A 198 -1.15 -3.43 -26.11
N GLU A 199 -0.30 -3.81 -27.06
CA GLU A 199 -0.15 -5.19 -27.53
C GLU A 199 0.39 -6.11 -26.43
N ASP A 200 1.37 -5.63 -25.66
CA ASP A 200 1.98 -6.40 -24.56
C ASP A 200 0.99 -6.56 -23.41
N LEU A 201 0.23 -5.50 -23.09
CA LEU A 201 -0.84 -5.56 -22.09
C LEU A 201 -1.94 -6.55 -22.49
N LYS A 202 -2.35 -6.56 -23.76
CA LYS A 202 -3.34 -7.52 -24.27
C LYS A 202 -2.84 -8.97 -24.17
N LYS A 203 -1.57 -9.22 -24.51
CA LYS A 203 -0.95 -10.55 -24.40
C LYS A 203 -0.88 -11.00 -22.93
N GLN A 204 -0.41 -10.12 -22.04
CA GLN A 204 -0.32 -10.41 -20.62
C GLN A 204 -1.70 -10.68 -20.01
N ASN A 205 -2.72 -9.89 -20.37
CA ASN A 205 -4.09 -10.11 -19.92
C ASN A 205 -4.63 -11.48 -20.36
N LYS A 206 -4.42 -11.84 -21.64
CA LYS A 206 -4.82 -13.16 -22.13
C LYS A 206 -4.13 -14.27 -21.34
N PHE A 207 -2.82 -14.16 -21.11
CA PHE A 207 -2.07 -15.15 -20.33
C PHE A 207 -2.61 -15.27 -18.89
N LEU A 208 -2.79 -14.16 -18.18
CA LEU A 208 -3.25 -14.18 -16.79
C LEU A 208 -4.68 -14.71 -16.66
N ASN A 209 -5.58 -14.33 -17.58
CA ASN A 209 -6.95 -14.82 -17.59
C ASN A 209 -7.03 -16.31 -17.96
N ASP A 210 -6.35 -16.74 -19.04
CA ASP A 210 -6.40 -18.13 -19.49
C ASP A 210 -5.77 -19.10 -18.48
N GLN A 211 -4.69 -18.70 -17.79
CA GLN A 211 -3.93 -19.59 -16.91
C GLN A 211 -4.38 -19.56 -15.45
N TYR A 212 -4.86 -18.41 -14.97
CA TYR A 212 -5.15 -18.19 -13.55
C TYR A 212 -6.60 -17.73 -13.29
N GLY A 213 -7.38 -17.44 -14.34
CA GLY A 213 -8.74 -16.92 -14.19
C GLY A 213 -8.80 -15.49 -13.65
N ILE A 214 -7.68 -14.75 -13.64
CA ILE A 214 -7.61 -13.39 -13.08
C ILE A 214 -8.40 -12.43 -13.98
N GLU A 215 -9.26 -11.63 -13.36
CA GLU A 215 -9.91 -10.49 -14.00
C GLU A 215 -9.00 -9.25 -13.97
N THR A 216 -8.88 -8.54 -15.09
CA THR A 216 -8.04 -7.34 -15.16
C THR A 216 -8.88 -6.10 -15.51
N HIS A 217 -8.75 -5.06 -14.69
CA HIS A 217 -9.37 -3.76 -14.86
C HIS A 217 -8.29 -2.74 -15.25
N PHE A 218 -8.25 -2.35 -16.52
CA PHE A 218 -7.35 -1.28 -16.98
C PHE A 218 -7.96 0.08 -16.64
N LEU A 219 -7.25 0.88 -15.85
CA LEU A 219 -7.70 2.21 -15.45
C LEU A 219 -7.57 3.22 -16.58
N ALA A 220 -8.32 4.31 -16.47
CA ALA A 220 -8.25 5.41 -17.42
C ALA A 220 -6.90 6.14 -17.35
N SER A 221 -6.46 6.66 -18.49
CA SER A 221 -5.24 7.47 -18.58
C SER A 221 -5.30 8.74 -17.75
N HIS A 222 -4.15 9.19 -17.27
CA HIS A 222 -4.02 10.38 -16.43
C HIS A 222 -2.73 11.16 -16.69
N ARG A 223 -2.71 12.46 -16.39
CA ARG A 223 -1.57 13.34 -16.70
C ARG A 223 -0.24 13.02 -16.00
N TYR A 224 -0.24 12.11 -15.01
CA TYR A 224 0.93 11.79 -14.18
C TYR A 224 1.58 10.43 -14.50
N GLU A 225 1.26 9.82 -15.65
CA GLU A 225 1.79 8.51 -16.07
C GLU A 225 3.32 8.45 -16.15
N HIS A 226 3.94 9.57 -16.50
CA HIS A 226 5.39 9.73 -16.62
C HIS A 226 6.12 9.89 -15.26
N LEU A 227 5.38 10.04 -14.15
CA LEU A 227 5.99 10.20 -12.84
C LEU A 227 6.39 8.84 -12.26
N SER A 228 7.68 8.70 -11.94
CA SER A 228 8.18 7.59 -11.14
C SER A 228 8.97 8.10 -9.94
N SER A 229 8.86 7.42 -8.82
CA SER A 229 9.67 7.70 -7.64
C SER A 229 11.18 7.69 -7.94
N SER A 230 11.64 6.82 -8.84
CA SER A 230 13.05 6.76 -9.26
C SER A 230 13.49 8.05 -9.98
N ALA A 231 12.69 8.55 -10.93
CA ALA A 231 12.99 9.81 -11.61
C ALA A 231 12.97 11.01 -10.65
N ILE A 232 12.10 11.01 -9.64
CA ILE A 232 12.04 12.07 -8.63
C ILE A 232 13.32 12.07 -7.78
N ARG A 233 13.74 10.91 -7.25
CA ARG A 233 14.97 10.81 -6.44
C ARG A 233 16.21 11.26 -7.21
N SER A 234 16.31 10.90 -8.50
CA SER A 234 17.46 11.33 -9.33
C SER A 234 17.53 12.84 -9.53
N LYS A 235 16.39 13.55 -9.58
CA LYS A 235 16.36 15.02 -9.71
C LYS A 235 16.74 15.73 -8.40
N SER A 236 16.33 15.19 -7.26
CA SER A 236 16.64 15.76 -5.93
C SER A 236 18.11 15.64 -5.55
N ASN A 237 18.85 14.68 -6.13
CA ASN A 237 20.30 14.52 -5.89
C ASN A 237 21.18 15.44 -6.75
N LEU A 238 20.59 16.23 -7.65
CA LEU A 238 21.29 17.17 -8.54
C LEU A 238 21.20 18.63 -8.06
N THR A 239 20.60 18.86 -6.89
CA THR A 239 20.47 20.16 -6.21
C THR A 239 21.19 20.12 -4.87
#